data_AF-A0A2G6BC76-F1
#
_entry.id   AF-A0A2G6BC76-F1
#
_cell.length_a   1.000
_cell.length_b   1.000
_cell.length_c   1.000
_cell.angle_alpha   90.00
_cell.angle_beta   90.00
_cell.angle_gamma   90.00
#
_symmetry.space_group_name_H-M   'P 1'
#
loop_
_entity.id
_entity.type
_entity.pdbx_description
1 polymer ?
#
loop_
_entity_poly.entity_id
_entity_poly.type
_entity_poly.pdbx_seq_one_letter_code
_entity_poly.pdbx_strand_id
1 'polypeptide(L)'
;MVHKITYPILIIIICALVAFVMYQNHQDTKNEHHYLKLSGESSHWKLNDYEIEITPKIMSSGNGKLYFKPTDNNYVTEYYDFGMRAIINNEETTLQKQVVSGPEDFKGGINTGSVEGPAFFTKTRNPIMLEDVNEIYAVIKWEDNDGKMQEETISLYVKKAKE
;
A
#
# COMPACT_ATOMS: atom_id res chain seq x y z
N MET A 1 26.11 -5.91 61.10
CA MET A 1 24.65 -5.68 60.93
C MET A 1 24.31 -5.03 59.57
N VAL A 2 25.21 -4.24 58.98
CA VAL A 2 25.03 -3.56 57.68
C VAL A 2 24.86 -4.52 56.50
N HIS A 3 25.53 -5.67 56.48
CA HIS A 3 25.44 -6.62 55.36
C HIS A 3 24.08 -7.32 55.21
N LYS A 4 23.23 -7.35 56.24
CA LYS A 4 21.91 -8.00 56.12
C LYS A 4 20.87 -7.15 55.36
N ILE A 5 21.11 -5.84 55.24
CA ILE A 5 20.20 -4.88 54.61
C ILE A 5 20.63 -4.60 53.15
N THR A 6 21.91 -4.76 52.82
CA THR A 6 22.44 -4.49 51.47
C THR A 6 21.98 -5.52 50.43
N TYR A 7 21.85 -6.79 50.80
CA TYR A 7 21.39 -7.85 49.87
C TYR A 7 19.96 -7.67 49.35
N PRO A 8 18.94 -7.40 50.19
CA PRO A 8 17.57 -7.22 49.68
C PRO A 8 17.44 -5.98 48.79
N ILE A 9 18.18 -4.90 49.08
CA ILE A 9 18.18 -3.69 48.24
C ILE A 9 18.79 -3.99 46.86
N LEU A 10 19.90 -4.73 46.81
CA LEU A 10 20.54 -5.12 45.56
C LEU A 10 19.60 -5.98 44.69
N ILE A 11 18.86 -6.91 45.30
CA ILE A 11 17.89 -7.76 44.60
C ILE A 11 16.76 -6.93 43.98
N ILE A 12 16.22 -5.97 44.71
CA ILE A 12 15.14 -5.10 44.20
C ILE A 12 15.62 -4.28 42.99
N ILE A 13 16.85 -3.74 43.04
CA ILE A 13 17.44 -3.00 41.92
C ILE A 13 17.62 -3.89 40.69
N ILE A 14 18.11 -5.12 40.88
CA ILE A 14 18.25 -6.10 39.80
C ILE A 14 16.88 -6.45 39.20
N CYS A 15 15.86 -6.70 40.02
CA CYS A 15 14.51 -6.96 39.53
C CYS A 15 13.91 -5.77 38.76
N ALA A 16 14.15 -4.54 39.23
CA ALA A 16 13.69 -3.33 38.53
C ALA A 16 14.41 -3.14 37.18
N LEU A 17 15.72 -3.41 37.12
CA LEU A 17 16.48 -3.39 35.87
C LEU A 17 16.01 -4.47 34.89
N VAL A 18 15.77 -5.69 35.37
CA VAL A 18 15.23 -6.78 34.53
C VAL A 18 13.83 -6.44 34.03
N ALA A 19 12.95 -5.88 34.87
CA ALA A 19 11.63 -5.43 34.45
C ALA A 19 11.70 -4.29 33.43
N PHE A 20 12.63 -3.34 33.59
CA PHE A 20 12.84 -2.26 32.64
C PHE A 20 13.38 -2.76 31.30
N VAL A 21 14.32 -3.71 31.31
CA VAL A 21 14.83 -4.36 30.09
C VAL A 21 13.73 -5.17 29.40
N MET A 22 12.90 -5.90 30.15
CA MET A 22 11.75 -6.62 29.59
C MET A 22 10.69 -5.67 29.02
N TYR A 23 10.45 -4.53 29.65
CA TYR A 23 9.54 -3.50 29.15
C TYR A 23 10.04 -2.85 27.85
N GLN A 24 11.35 -2.55 27.77
CA GLN A 24 12.00 -2.07 26.54
C GLN A 24 11.96 -3.13 25.43
N ASN A 25 12.19 -4.41 25.74
CA ASN A 25 12.10 -5.50 24.76
C ASN A 25 10.67 -5.75 24.27
N HIS A 26 9.64 -5.39 25.05
CA HIS A 26 8.26 -5.52 24.59
C HIS A 26 7.85 -4.39 23.63
N GLN A 27 8.65 -3.32 23.56
CA GLN A 27 8.58 -2.25 22.56
C GLN A 27 9.35 -2.59 21.27
N ASP A 28 9.75 -3.85 21.06
CA ASP A 28 9.96 -4.36 19.70
C ASP A 28 8.61 -4.33 18.98
N THR A 29 8.26 -3.14 18.49
CA THR A 29 7.35 -2.97 17.37
C THR A 29 7.82 -3.95 16.34
N LYS A 30 7.07 -5.02 16.13
CA LYS A 30 7.35 -5.93 15.04
C LYS A 30 7.56 -5.06 13.81
N ASN A 31 8.75 -5.11 13.24
CA ASN A 31 9.07 -4.48 11.97
C ASN A 31 8.33 -5.28 10.89
N GLU A 32 7.00 -5.19 10.89
CA GLU A 32 6.12 -5.78 9.90
C GLU A 32 6.29 -4.94 8.64
N HIS A 33 7.30 -5.33 7.85
CA HIS A 33 7.49 -4.89 6.47
C HIS A 33 6.61 -5.79 5.60
N HIS A 34 5.62 -5.19 4.96
CA HIS A 34 4.80 -5.87 3.98
C HIS A 34 5.14 -5.35 2.59
N TYR A 35 5.46 -6.28 1.70
CA TYR A 35 5.66 -5.99 0.29
C TYR A 35 4.65 -6.81 -0.51
N LEU A 36 3.81 -6.11 -1.27
CA LEU A 36 2.83 -6.69 -2.16
C LEU A 36 3.24 -6.44 -3.60
N LYS A 37 3.09 -7.47 -4.43
CA LYS A 37 3.24 -7.38 -5.87
C LYS A 37 1.94 -7.82 -6.53
N LEU A 38 1.27 -6.89 -7.21
CA LEU A 38 -0.09 -7.01 -7.68
C LEU A 38 -0.14 -6.99 -9.20
N SER A 39 -0.88 -7.94 -9.76
CA SER A 39 -1.16 -8.02 -11.19
C SER A 39 -2.62 -8.42 -11.40
N GLY A 40 -3.25 -7.86 -12.41
CA GLY A 40 -4.64 -8.13 -12.71
C GLY A 40 -5.05 -7.54 -14.05
N GLU A 41 -6.28 -7.80 -14.45
CA GLU A 41 -6.80 -7.30 -15.72
C GLU A 41 -8.31 -7.01 -15.67
N SER A 42 -8.74 -6.13 -16.56
CA SER A 42 -10.13 -5.81 -16.88
C SER A 42 -10.37 -6.12 -18.37
N SER A 43 -11.42 -5.58 -19.00
CA SER A 43 -11.68 -5.82 -20.42
C SER A 43 -10.57 -5.26 -21.31
N HIS A 44 -10.16 -4.01 -21.08
CA HIS A 44 -9.18 -3.33 -21.93
C HIS A 44 -7.81 -3.13 -21.28
N TRP A 45 -7.66 -3.38 -19.99
CA TRP A 45 -6.42 -3.09 -19.29
C TRP A 45 -5.83 -4.32 -18.61
N LYS A 46 -4.51 -4.39 -18.58
CA LYS A 46 -3.73 -5.34 -17.80
C LYS A 46 -2.68 -4.59 -17.02
N LEU A 47 -2.71 -4.71 -15.70
CA LEU A 47 -1.71 -4.18 -14.79
C LEU A 47 -0.77 -5.30 -14.37
N ASN A 48 0.53 -5.07 -14.51
CA ASN A 48 1.56 -6.02 -14.08
C ASN A 48 2.47 -5.39 -13.03
N ASP A 49 2.86 -6.22 -12.08
CA ASP A 49 3.99 -5.98 -11.18
C ASP A 49 3.87 -4.68 -10.37
N TYR A 50 2.65 -4.24 -10.06
CA TYR A 50 2.44 -3.06 -9.22
C TYR A 50 2.83 -3.36 -7.78
N GLU A 51 3.64 -2.50 -7.20
CA GLU A 51 4.25 -2.69 -5.90
C GLU A 51 3.56 -1.81 -4.85
N ILE A 52 3.33 -2.39 -3.68
CA ILE A 52 2.95 -1.64 -2.47
C ILE A 52 3.87 -2.10 -1.34
N GLU A 53 4.60 -1.17 -0.75
CA GLU A 53 5.40 -1.39 0.44
C GLU A 53 4.76 -0.67 1.63
N ILE A 54 4.52 -1.40 2.71
CA ILE A 54 3.94 -0.87 3.94
C ILE A 54 4.91 -1.16 5.08
N THR A 55 5.28 -0.09 5.77
CA THR A 55 6.15 -0.11 6.94
C THR A 55 5.50 0.76 8.03
N PRO A 56 5.92 0.66 9.30
CA PRO A 56 5.40 1.55 10.35
C PRO A 56 5.66 3.05 10.13
N LYS A 57 6.55 3.43 9.19
CA LYS A 57 6.98 4.82 8.97
C LYS A 57 6.57 5.37 7.62
N ILE A 58 6.72 4.57 6.58
CA ILE A 58 6.48 4.94 5.18
C ILE A 58 5.55 3.94 4.51
N MET A 59 4.81 4.45 3.54
CA MET A 59 4.11 3.64 2.55
C MET A 59 4.55 4.09 1.16
N SER A 60 4.90 3.14 0.30
CA SER A 60 5.17 3.39 -1.12
C SER A 60 4.20 2.60 -1.98
N SER A 61 3.82 3.17 -3.12
CA SER A 61 2.98 2.48 -4.10
C SER A 61 3.33 2.90 -5.53
N GLY A 62 3.42 1.94 -6.45
CA GLY A 62 3.76 2.22 -7.84
C GLY A 62 4.58 1.14 -8.53
N ASN A 63 5.48 1.56 -9.42
CA ASN A 63 6.41 0.73 -10.18
C ASN A 63 5.76 -0.35 -11.09
N GLY A 64 4.45 -0.27 -11.28
CA GLY A 64 3.72 -1.17 -12.16
C GLY A 64 3.80 -0.76 -13.62
N LYS A 65 3.41 -1.69 -14.50
CA LYS A 65 3.21 -1.44 -15.92
C LYS A 65 1.77 -1.71 -16.33
N LEU A 66 1.13 -0.72 -16.91
CA LEU A 66 -0.22 -0.79 -17.43
C LEU A 66 -0.20 -1.01 -18.94
N TYR A 67 -0.87 -2.06 -19.41
CA TYR A 67 -0.96 -2.44 -20.81
C TYR A 67 -2.39 -2.32 -21.28
N PHE A 68 -2.60 -1.56 -22.35
CA PHE A 68 -3.88 -1.52 -23.06
C PHE A 68 -3.97 -2.76 -23.97
N LYS A 69 -5.13 -3.44 -23.99
CA LYS A 69 -5.39 -4.71 -24.70
C LYS A 69 -6.12 -4.61 -26.05
N PRO A 70 -6.22 -3.47 -26.76
CA PRO A 70 -7.06 -3.39 -27.95
C PRO A 70 -6.47 -4.19 -29.11
N THR A 71 -7.33 -4.45 -30.08
CA THR A 71 -7.04 -5.20 -31.30
C THR A 71 -6.21 -4.40 -32.31
N ASP A 72 -6.23 -3.06 -32.24
CA ASP A 72 -5.58 -2.16 -33.20
C ASP A 72 -4.40 -1.40 -32.57
N ASN A 73 -3.24 -1.43 -33.24
CA ASN A 73 -1.94 -0.98 -32.72
C ASN A 73 -1.73 0.55 -32.65
N ASN A 74 -2.72 1.39 -32.97
CA ASN A 74 -2.58 2.84 -33.13
C ASN A 74 -3.55 3.64 -32.25
N TYR A 75 -3.79 3.18 -31.01
CA TYR A 75 -4.67 3.89 -30.09
C TYR A 75 -3.91 5.02 -29.38
N VAL A 76 -4.35 6.26 -29.58
CA VAL A 76 -3.80 7.45 -28.93
C VAL A 76 -4.93 8.13 -28.18
N THR A 77 -4.74 8.39 -26.88
CA THR A 77 -5.68 9.17 -26.08
C THR A 77 -5.16 10.59 -25.89
N GLU A 78 -6.04 11.57 -25.73
CA GLU A 78 -5.70 12.93 -25.28
C GLU A 78 -5.80 13.08 -23.74
N TYR A 79 -6.32 12.05 -23.07
CA TYR A 79 -6.52 12.05 -21.62
C TYR A 79 -6.41 10.66 -21.00
N TYR A 80 -5.74 10.58 -19.85
CA TYR A 80 -5.65 9.37 -19.05
C TYR A 80 -5.53 9.70 -17.56
N ASP A 81 -6.33 9.02 -16.72
CA ASP A 81 -6.28 9.09 -15.25
C ASP A 81 -6.17 7.67 -14.70
N PHE A 82 -5.08 7.41 -13.99
CA PHE A 82 -4.85 6.19 -13.24
C PHE A 82 -4.87 6.46 -11.74
N GLY A 83 -5.69 5.71 -11.03
CA GLY A 83 -5.76 5.74 -9.58
C GLY A 83 -5.61 4.35 -8.98
N MET A 84 -4.64 4.18 -8.09
CA MET A 84 -4.58 3.02 -7.19
C MET A 84 -5.35 3.34 -5.91
N ARG A 85 -6.29 2.48 -5.54
CA ARG A 85 -7.16 2.67 -4.36
C ARG A 85 -7.15 1.43 -3.48
N ALA A 86 -7.36 1.65 -2.19
CA ALA A 86 -7.58 0.59 -1.24
C ALA A 86 -8.77 0.92 -0.34
N ILE A 87 -9.50 -0.10 0.08
CA ILE A 87 -10.46 -0.02 1.18
C ILE A 87 -9.71 -0.43 2.44
N ILE A 88 -9.47 0.51 3.34
CA ILE A 88 -8.71 0.31 4.57
C ILE A 88 -9.62 0.68 5.74
N ASN A 89 -9.83 -0.23 6.70
CA ASN A 89 -10.79 -0.04 7.78
C ASN A 89 -12.20 0.36 7.27
N ASN A 90 -12.62 -0.22 6.14
CA ASN A 90 -13.87 0.10 5.44
C ASN A 90 -13.98 1.54 4.90
N GLU A 91 -12.88 2.29 4.82
CA GLU A 91 -12.82 3.62 4.22
C GLU A 91 -11.94 3.60 2.96
N GLU A 92 -12.40 4.25 1.89
CA GLU A 92 -11.64 4.33 0.65
C GLU A 92 -10.45 5.29 0.80
N THR A 93 -9.26 4.81 0.46
CA THR A 93 -8.00 5.55 0.50
C THR A 93 -7.34 5.52 -0.86
N THR A 94 -6.94 6.70 -1.37
CA THR A 94 -6.12 6.79 -2.58
C THR A 94 -4.67 6.50 -2.23
N LEU A 95 -4.09 5.47 -2.85
CA LEU A 95 -2.68 5.13 -2.66
C LEU A 95 -1.79 5.89 -3.63
N GLN A 96 -2.22 5.99 -4.89
CA GLN A 96 -1.53 6.70 -5.95
C GLN A 96 -2.53 7.30 -6.93
N LYS A 97 -2.21 8.45 -7.49
CA LYS A 97 -2.93 9.04 -8.62
C LYS A 97 -1.97 9.62 -9.65
N GLN A 98 -2.25 9.38 -10.93
CA GLN A 98 -1.53 9.96 -12.06
C GLN A 98 -2.55 10.43 -13.09
N VAL A 99 -2.46 11.70 -13.50
CA VAL A 99 -3.28 12.26 -14.57
C VAL A 99 -2.35 12.77 -15.66
N VAL A 100 -2.63 12.36 -16.90
CA VAL A 100 -1.93 12.78 -18.10
C VAL A 100 -2.95 13.45 -19.01
N SER A 101 -2.56 14.58 -19.58
CA SER A 101 -3.35 15.33 -20.56
C SER A 101 -2.47 15.69 -21.74
N GLY A 102 -3.00 15.54 -22.94
CA GLY A 102 -2.28 15.56 -24.20
C GLY A 102 -2.08 14.16 -24.78
N PRO A 103 -1.49 14.07 -25.99
CA PRO A 103 -1.41 12.82 -26.75
C PRO A 103 -0.54 11.79 -26.03
N GLU A 104 -1.13 10.65 -25.66
CA GLU A 104 -0.45 9.51 -25.05
C GLU A 104 -0.70 8.24 -25.89
N ASP A 105 0.38 7.57 -26.29
CA ASP A 105 0.35 6.28 -26.97
C ASP A 105 0.57 5.17 -25.95
N PHE A 106 -0.39 4.24 -25.85
CA PHE A 106 -0.33 3.12 -24.91
C PHE A 106 0.55 1.96 -25.40
N LYS A 107 1.16 2.08 -26.59
CA LYS A 107 2.03 1.06 -27.18
C LYS A 107 3.27 0.80 -26.32
N GLY A 108 3.44 -0.46 -25.93
CA GLY A 108 4.58 -0.90 -25.10
C GLY A 108 4.32 -0.80 -23.59
N GLY A 109 3.16 -0.28 -23.19
CA GLY A 109 2.73 -0.15 -21.81
C GLY A 109 3.25 1.12 -21.13
N ILE A 110 2.45 1.61 -20.18
CA ILE A 110 2.67 2.84 -19.44
C ILE A 110 3.25 2.47 -18.08
N ASN A 111 4.28 3.20 -17.63
CA ASN A 111 4.74 3.09 -16.26
C ASN A 111 3.79 3.88 -15.35
N THR A 112 3.29 3.26 -14.28
CA THR A 112 2.40 3.93 -13.32
C THR A 112 3.13 5.01 -12.51
N GLY A 113 4.47 5.08 -12.59
CA GLY A 113 5.31 5.85 -11.69
C GLY A 113 5.26 5.29 -10.27
N SER A 114 5.80 6.03 -9.31
CA SER A 114 5.73 5.70 -7.89
C SER A 114 5.51 6.93 -7.02
N VAL A 115 4.86 6.71 -5.89
CA VAL A 115 4.70 7.70 -4.83
C VAL A 115 5.14 7.08 -3.50
N GLU A 116 5.78 7.89 -2.67
CA GLU A 116 6.15 7.54 -1.31
C GLU A 116 5.57 8.60 -0.38
N GLY A 117 5.02 8.15 0.74
CA GLY A 117 4.44 9.03 1.75
C GLY A 117 4.57 8.46 3.16
N PRO A 118 4.15 9.23 4.17
CA PRO A 118 4.07 8.72 5.54
C PRO A 118 3.08 7.54 5.60
N ALA A 119 3.33 6.61 6.52
CA ALA A 119 2.37 5.54 6.80
C ALA A 119 1.01 6.12 7.19
N PHE A 120 -0.06 5.47 6.75
CA PHE A 120 -1.40 5.79 7.23
C PHE A 120 -1.59 5.28 8.65
N PHE A 121 -2.42 5.97 9.43
CA PHE A 121 -2.73 5.61 10.80
C PHE A 121 -4.22 5.33 10.96
N THR A 122 -4.52 4.29 11.74
CA THR A 122 -5.86 4.01 12.24
C THR A 122 -6.37 5.14 13.14
N LYS A 123 -7.68 5.16 13.44
CA LYS A 123 -8.29 6.12 14.39
C LYS A 123 -7.65 6.05 15.79
N THR A 124 -7.07 4.90 16.15
CA THR A 124 -6.35 4.68 17.42
C THR A 124 -4.85 5.02 17.34
N ARG A 125 -4.38 5.66 16.27
CA ARG A 125 -2.98 6.05 16.01
C ARG A 125 -1.98 4.90 15.87
N ASN A 126 -2.46 3.70 15.54
CA ASN A 126 -1.58 2.61 15.14
C ASN A 126 -1.31 2.69 13.63
N PRO A 127 -0.09 2.37 13.15
CA PRO A 127 0.18 2.27 11.72
C PRO A 127 -0.75 1.23 11.08
N ILE A 128 -1.23 1.53 9.88
CA ILE A 128 -2.05 0.62 9.09
C ILE A 128 -1.20 -0.58 8.67
N MET A 129 -1.72 -1.77 8.90
CA MET A 129 -1.12 -3.03 8.49
C MET A 129 -1.92 -3.67 7.36
N LEU A 130 -1.34 -4.69 6.70
CA LEU A 130 -2.03 -5.41 5.63
C LEU A 130 -3.36 -6.03 6.10
N GLU A 131 -3.45 -6.41 7.38
CA GLU A 131 -4.68 -6.94 7.96
C GLU A 131 -5.83 -5.93 8.01
N ASP A 132 -5.55 -4.63 7.96
CA ASP A 132 -6.57 -3.58 7.94
C ASP A 132 -7.09 -3.32 6.51
N VAL A 133 -6.43 -3.88 5.50
CA VAL A 133 -6.79 -3.71 4.09
C VAL A 133 -7.84 -4.74 3.70
N ASN A 134 -9.02 -4.25 3.31
CA ASN A 134 -10.12 -5.08 2.82
C ASN A 134 -9.94 -5.37 1.32
N GLU A 135 -9.61 -4.35 0.53
CA GLU A 135 -9.56 -4.45 -0.92
C GLU A 135 -8.49 -3.52 -1.49
N ILE A 136 -7.89 -3.91 -2.62
CA ILE A 136 -7.00 -3.07 -3.42
C ILE A 136 -7.44 -3.21 -4.88
N TYR A 137 -7.62 -2.09 -5.56
CA TYR A 137 -8.05 -2.05 -6.95
C TYR A 137 -7.52 -0.82 -7.66
N ALA A 138 -7.33 -0.94 -8.97
CA ALA A 138 -6.97 0.18 -9.84
C ALA A 138 -8.21 0.69 -10.57
N VAL A 139 -8.34 2.01 -10.71
CA VAL A 139 -9.32 2.68 -11.56
C VAL A 139 -8.58 3.36 -12.69
N ILE A 140 -8.98 3.08 -13.92
CA ILE A 140 -8.41 3.68 -15.13
C ILE A 140 -9.51 4.41 -15.86
N LYS A 141 -9.32 5.70 -16.12
CA LYS A 141 -10.18 6.51 -16.99
C LYS A 141 -9.38 6.99 -18.18
N TRP A 142 -9.97 6.94 -19.36
CA TRP A 142 -9.32 7.41 -20.57
C TRP A 142 -10.34 7.90 -21.57
N GLU A 143 -9.92 8.75 -22.48
CA GLU A 143 -10.73 9.16 -23.63
C GLU A 143 -10.56 8.14 -24.76
N ASP A 144 -11.66 7.76 -25.41
CA ASP A 144 -11.61 6.90 -26.58
C ASP A 144 -11.43 7.65 -27.89
N ASN A 145 -11.20 6.90 -28.97
CA ASN A 145 -11.00 7.48 -30.30
C ASN A 145 -12.22 8.28 -30.80
N ASP A 146 -13.41 8.10 -30.21
CA ASP A 146 -14.61 8.89 -30.50
C ASP A 146 -14.71 10.14 -29.59
N GLY A 147 -13.73 10.37 -28.72
CA GLY A 147 -13.74 11.43 -27.72
C GLY A 147 -14.61 11.14 -26.49
N LYS A 148 -14.99 9.88 -26.26
CA LYS A 148 -15.85 9.50 -25.12
C LYS A 148 -15.01 9.04 -23.95
N MET A 149 -15.39 9.47 -22.75
CA MET A 149 -14.76 9.02 -21.52
C MET A 149 -15.16 7.58 -21.19
N GLN A 150 -14.14 6.74 -21.00
CA GLN A 150 -14.25 5.36 -20.56
C GLN A 150 -13.70 5.24 -19.12
N GLU A 151 -14.19 4.24 -18.39
CA GLU A 151 -13.74 3.93 -17.03
C GLU A 151 -13.75 2.42 -16.80
N GLU A 152 -12.66 1.88 -16.27
CA GLU A 152 -12.54 0.48 -15.87
C GLU A 152 -11.91 0.34 -14.50
N THR A 153 -12.29 -0.74 -13.81
CA THR A 153 -11.70 -1.14 -12.54
C THR A 153 -11.03 -2.50 -12.66
N ILE A 154 -9.81 -2.62 -12.15
CA ILE A 154 -9.08 -3.88 -12.01
C ILE A 154 -9.04 -4.22 -10.53
N SER A 155 -9.72 -5.30 -10.12
CA SER A 155 -9.60 -5.85 -8.77
C SER A 155 -8.28 -6.61 -8.63
N LEU A 156 -7.48 -6.25 -7.62
CA LEU A 156 -6.12 -6.78 -7.43
C LEU A 156 -5.99 -7.60 -6.15
N TYR A 157 -6.70 -7.20 -5.11
CA TYR A 157 -6.73 -7.88 -3.83
C TYR A 157 -8.11 -7.73 -3.19
N VAL A 158 -8.64 -8.83 -2.69
CA VAL A 158 -9.85 -8.86 -1.85
C VAL A 158 -9.57 -9.76 -0.66
N LYS A 159 -9.71 -9.22 0.54
CA LYS A 159 -9.56 -9.97 1.78
C LYS A 159 -10.68 -11.00 1.87
N LYS A 160 -10.31 -12.27 1.92
CA LYS A 160 -11.28 -13.35 2.14
C LYS A 160 -11.91 -13.20 3.53
N ALA A 161 -13.23 -13.34 3.61
CA ALA A 161 -13.89 -13.49 4.90
C ALA A 161 -13.35 -14.75 5.59
N LYS A 162 -13.11 -14.68 6.90
CA LYS A 162 -12.90 -15.89 7.70
C LYS A 162 -14.23 -16.64 7.74
N GLU A 163 -14.24 -17.85 7.19
CA GLU A 163 -15.32 -18.83 7.39
C GLU A 163 -15.44 -19.24 8.86
#